data_AF-A0A954I9J5-F1
#
_entry.id   AF-A0A954I9J5-F1
#
_cell.length_a   1.000
_cell.length_b   1.000
_cell.length_c   1.000
_cell.angle_alpha   90.00
_cell.angle_beta   90.00
_cell.angle_gamma   90.00
#
_symmetry.space_group_name_H-M   'P 1'
#
loop_
_entity.id
_entity.type
_entity.pdbx_description
1 polymer ?
#
loop_
_entity_poly.entity_id
_entity_poly.type
_entity_poly.pdbx_seq_one_letter_code
_entity_poly.pdbx_strand_id
1 'polypeptide(L)'
;MLGGLGLLLGTLGLSAVMMRNVLERRAEIGLLKALGLTNRRVVQLVLIENCVVLFWGMLSGTTAALVAVSPHLQTTGADVPWFSLLLILGAVAVTGTLAAAMPIRMATRVSVREAMSAL
;
A
#
# COMPACT_ATOMS: atom_id res chain seq x y z
N MET A 1 27.07 -8.84 -15.16
CA MET A 1 26.81 -9.82 -14.07
C MET A 1 26.33 -9.19 -12.77
N LEU A 2 26.85 -8.02 -12.33
CA LEU A 2 26.43 -7.37 -11.07
C LEU A 2 24.91 -7.08 -10.97
N GLY A 3 24.27 -6.68 -12.08
CA GLY A 3 22.81 -6.47 -12.11
C GLY A 3 21.97 -7.73 -11.86
N GLY A 4 22.45 -8.91 -12.26
CA GLY A 4 21.76 -10.18 -12.02
C GLY A 4 21.79 -10.59 -10.55
N LEU A 5 22.94 -10.40 -9.89
CA LEU A 5 23.06 -10.61 -8.43
C LEU A 5 22.23 -9.58 -7.65
N GLY A 6 22.18 -8.31 -8.11
CA GLY A 6 21.31 -7.29 -7.54
C GLY A 6 19.81 -7.61 -7.66
N LEU A 7 19.37 -8.14 -8.80
CA LEU A 7 17.99 -8.63 -8.99
C LEU A 7 17.65 -9.81 -8.07
N LEU A 8 18.58 -10.75 -7.90
CA LEU A 8 18.40 -11.88 -6.98
C LEU A 8 18.32 -11.42 -5.52
N LEU A 9 19.25 -10.57 -5.09
CA LEU A 9 19.22 -10.01 -3.73
C LEU A 9 17.97 -9.15 -3.50
N GLY A 10 17.57 -8.34 -4.48
CA GLY A 10 16.36 -7.51 -4.41
C GLY A 10 15.08 -8.33 -4.31
N THR A 11 14.95 -9.39 -5.10
CA THR A 11 13.77 -10.28 -5.06
C THR A 11 13.69 -11.07 -3.76
N LEU A 12 14.82 -11.61 -3.26
CA LEU A 12 14.86 -12.30 -1.97
C LEU A 12 14.54 -11.35 -0.81
N GLY A 13 15.11 -10.14 -0.81
CA GLY A 13 14.82 -9.11 0.19
C GLY A 13 13.33 -8.72 0.19
N LEU A 14 12.76 -8.48 -0.99
CA LEU A 14 11.33 -8.19 -1.12
C LEU A 14 10.46 -9.36 -0.63
N SER A 15 10.83 -10.60 -0.94
CA SER A 15 10.10 -11.79 -0.49
C SER A 15 10.13 -11.94 1.03
N ALA A 16 11.27 -11.70 1.67
CA ALA A 16 11.40 -11.74 3.13
C ALA A 16 10.53 -10.66 3.80
N VAL A 17 10.52 -9.45 3.25
CA VAL A 17 9.67 -8.35 3.74
C VAL A 17 8.18 -8.67 3.56
N MET A 18 7.79 -9.22 2.40
CA MET A 18 6.41 -9.66 2.16
C MET A 18 5.96 -10.74 3.14
N MET A 19 6.82 -11.74 3.41
CA MET A 19 6.55 -12.80 4.39
C MET A 19 6.30 -12.23 5.78
N ARG A 20 7.16 -11.30 6.22
CA ARG A 20 7.02 -10.59 7.51
C ARG A 20 5.71 -9.82 7.58
N ASN A 21 5.36 -9.10 6.51
CA ASN A 21 4.13 -8.32 6.43
C ASN A 21 2.87 -9.21 6.53
N VAL A 22 2.88 -10.39 5.88
CA VAL A 22 1.78 -11.36 5.99
C VAL A 22 1.63 -11.90 7.43
N LEU A 23 2.75 -12.20 8.10
CA LEU A 23 2.73 -12.71 9.49
C LEU A 23 2.20 -11.66 10.48
N GLU A 24 2.69 -10.42 10.40
CA GLU A 24 2.22 -9.31 11.24
C GLU A 24 0.72 -9.07 11.07
N ARG A 25 0.26 -9.03 9.82
CA ARG A 25 -1.15 -8.78 9.51
C ARG A 25 -2.09 -9.90 9.95
N ARG A 26 -1.62 -11.15 9.97
CA ARG A 26 -2.39 -12.28 10.54
C ARG A 26 -2.53 -12.16 12.06
N ALA A 27 -1.45 -11.81 12.76
CA ALA A 27 -1.46 -11.65 14.22
C ALA A 27 -2.39 -10.50 14.64
N GLU A 28 -2.36 -9.39 13.93
CA GLU A 28 -3.21 -8.22 14.19
C GLU A 28 -4.70 -8.53 14.00
N ILE A 29 -5.08 -9.24 12.93
CA ILE A 29 -6.47 -9.68 12.72
C ILE A 29 -6.91 -10.66 13.82
N GLY A 30 -6.03 -11.56 14.27
CA GLY A 30 -6.31 -12.46 15.39
C GLY A 30 -6.56 -11.70 16.70
N LEU A 31 -5.77 -10.66 16.96
CA LEU A 31 -5.87 -9.82 18.15
C LEU A 31 -7.17 -8.97 18.14
N LEU A 32 -7.52 -8.39 16.99
CA LEU A 32 -8.77 -7.65 16.81
C LEU A 32 -10.01 -8.56 16.98
N LYS A 33 -9.94 -9.82 16.53
CA LYS A 33 -11.01 -10.80 16.74
C LYS A 33 -11.12 -11.23 18.20
N ALA A 34 -10.01 -11.40 18.91
CA ALA A 34 -10.01 -11.71 20.34
C ALA A 34 -10.62 -10.59 21.19
N LEU A 35 -10.53 -9.33 20.72
CA LEU A 35 -11.22 -8.17 21.31
C LEU A 35 -12.71 -8.09 20.95
N GLY A 36 -13.26 -9.04 20.19
CA GLY A 36 -14.68 -9.09 19.83
C GLY A 36 -15.11 -8.16 18.69
N LEU A 37 -14.17 -7.60 17.91
CA LEU A 37 -14.54 -6.75 16.78
C LEU A 37 -15.23 -7.56 15.68
N THR A 38 -16.35 -7.04 15.19
CA THR A 38 -17.05 -7.61 14.03
C THR A 38 -16.23 -7.43 12.75
N ASN A 39 -16.37 -8.35 11.79
CA ASN A 39 -15.67 -8.30 10.50
C ASN A 39 -15.81 -6.96 9.77
N ARG A 40 -16.96 -6.27 9.93
CA ARG A 40 -17.17 -4.93 9.35
C ARG A 40 -16.25 -3.87 9.96
N ARG A 41 -16.04 -3.91 11.28
CA ARG A 41 -15.19 -2.95 11.99
C ARG A 41 -13.72 -3.15 11.62
N VAL A 42 -13.28 -4.41 11.50
CA VAL A 42 -11.92 -4.75 11.03
C VAL A 42 -11.69 -4.24 9.61
N VAL A 43 -12.65 -4.41 8.70
CA VAL A 43 -12.55 -3.87 7.32
C VAL A 43 -12.43 -2.36 7.31
N GLN A 44 -13.25 -1.66 8.10
CA GLN A 44 -13.18 -0.20 8.18
C GLN A 44 -11.83 0.28 8.72
N LEU A 45 -11.30 -0.37 9.76
CA LEU A 45 -10.02 0.00 10.34
C LEU A 45 -8.88 -0.17 9.34
N VAL A 46 -8.80 -1.33 8.68
CA VAL A 46 -7.76 -1.64 7.70
C VAL A 46 -7.87 -0.73 6.47
N LEU A 47 -9.08 -0.34 6.06
CA LEU A 47 -9.27 0.64 4.98
C LEU A 47 -8.72 2.01 5.37
N ILE A 48 -9.00 2.48 6.59
CA ILE A 48 -8.51 3.78 7.07
C ILE A 48 -6.98 3.77 7.12
N GLU A 49 -6.38 2.71 7.68
CA GLU A 49 -4.94 2.57 7.74
C GLU A 49 -4.30 2.57 6.35
N ASN A 50 -4.88 1.83 5.40
CA ASN A 50 -4.39 1.80 4.03
C ASN A 50 -4.50 3.19 3.37
N CYS A 51 -5.60 3.91 3.59
CA CYS A 51 -5.74 5.29 3.11
C CYS A 51 -4.67 6.21 3.69
N VAL A 52 -4.33 6.07 4.98
CA VAL A 52 -3.26 6.86 5.62
C VAL A 52 -1.90 6.55 4.98
N VAL A 53 -1.58 5.27 4.79
CA VAL A 53 -0.32 4.84 4.15
C VAL A 53 -0.25 5.34 2.70
N LEU A 54 -1.32 5.21 1.93
CA LEU A 54 -1.41 5.70 0.55
C LEU A 54 -1.21 7.22 0.49
N PHE A 55 -1.85 7.96 1.40
CA PHE A 55 -1.73 9.41 1.48
C PHE A 55 -0.28 9.84 1.74
N TRP A 56 0.39 9.22 2.72
CA TRP A 56 1.80 9.50 3.01
C TRP A 56 2.73 9.09 1.86
N GLY A 57 2.45 7.97 1.19
CA GLY A 57 3.17 7.55 -0.01
C GLY A 57 3.05 8.55 -1.16
N MET A 58 1.83 9.07 -1.40
CA MET A 58 1.61 10.11 -2.39
C MET A 58 2.29 11.42 -2.05
N LEU A 59 2.20 11.84 -0.79
CA LEU A 59 2.79 13.09 -0.33
C LEU A 59 4.31 13.05 -0.51
N SER A 60 4.96 11.99 0.00
CA SER A 60 6.41 11.80 -0.13
C SER A 60 6.86 11.63 -1.58
N GLY A 61 6.09 10.90 -2.42
CA GLY A 61 6.40 10.75 -3.83
C GLY A 61 6.28 12.07 -4.61
N THR A 62 5.25 12.86 -4.32
CA THR A 62 5.02 14.16 -4.96
C THR A 62 6.11 15.15 -4.56
N THR A 63 6.48 15.21 -3.27
CA THR A 63 7.57 16.10 -2.83
C THR A 63 8.91 15.69 -3.42
N ALA A 64 9.23 14.40 -3.45
CA ALA A 64 10.44 13.90 -4.10
C ALA A 64 10.47 14.23 -5.60
N ALA A 65 9.35 14.07 -6.31
CA ALA A 65 9.23 14.42 -7.72
C ALA A 65 9.44 15.92 -7.97
N LEU A 66 8.83 16.78 -7.15
CA LEU A 66 9.00 18.24 -7.25
C LEU A 66 10.45 18.66 -7.01
N VAL A 67 11.12 18.07 -6.01
CA VAL A 67 12.54 18.32 -5.73
C VAL A 67 13.40 17.91 -6.93
N ALA A 68 13.16 16.71 -7.49
CA ALA A 68 13.89 16.20 -8.65
C ALA A 68 13.70 17.04 -9.92
N VAL A 69 12.50 17.60 -10.12
CA VAL A 69 12.16 18.43 -11.28
C VAL A 69 12.61 19.89 -11.12
N SER A 70 12.81 20.38 -9.90
CA SER A 70 13.23 21.77 -9.63
C SER A 70 14.43 22.29 -10.45
N PRO A 71 15.55 21.55 -10.64
CA PRO A 71 16.66 22.03 -11.47
C PRO A 71 16.31 22.09 -12.96
N HIS A 72 15.36 21.28 -13.44
CA HIS A 72 14.92 21.28 -14.84
C HIS A 72 14.04 22.48 -15.19
N LEU A 73 13.25 22.97 -14.22
CA LEU A 73 12.38 24.14 -14.43
C LEU A 73 13.19 25.42 -14.56
N GLN A 74 14.31 25.53 -13.84
CA GLN A 74 15.18 26.71 -13.89
C GLN A 74 15.94 26.85 -15.22
N THR A 75 16.22 25.73 -15.92
CA THR A 75 16.99 25.75 -17.17
C THR A 75 16.12 25.87 -18.42
N THR A 76 14.88 25.37 -18.38
CA THR A 76 14.03 25.25 -19.58
C THR A 76 12.85 26.24 -19.58
N GLY A 77 12.53 26.88 -18.45
CA GLY A 77 11.33 27.73 -18.33
C GLY A 77 10.03 26.94 -18.56
N ALA A 78 10.06 25.63 -18.28
CA ALA A 78 8.93 24.75 -18.50
C ALA A 78 7.85 25.00 -17.45
N ASP A 79 6.61 25.20 -17.88
CA ASP A 79 5.46 25.25 -16.98
C ASP A 79 5.14 23.85 -16.44
N VAL A 80 4.83 23.75 -15.15
CA VAL A 80 4.39 22.50 -14.55
C VAL A 80 2.93 22.24 -14.97
N PRO A 81 2.62 21.14 -15.66
CA PRO A 81 1.24 20.83 -16.06
C PRO A 81 0.43 20.34 -14.86
N TRP A 82 -0.03 21.29 -14.02
CA TRP A 82 -0.78 21.04 -12.79
C TRP A 82 -2.02 20.17 -13.01
N PHE A 83 -2.70 20.34 -14.15
CA PHE A 83 -3.87 19.53 -14.49
C PHE A 83 -3.53 18.05 -14.68
N SER A 84 -2.46 17.73 -15.43
CA SER A 84 -2.00 16.36 -15.59
C SER A 84 -1.51 15.76 -14.26
N LEU A 85 -0.85 16.56 -13.42
CA LEU A 85 -0.39 16.12 -12.10
C LEU A 85 -1.57 15.74 -11.19
N LEU A 86 -2.61 16.58 -11.13
CA LEU A 86 -3.85 16.29 -10.40
C LEU A 86 -4.56 15.04 -10.94
N LEU A 87 -4.61 14.88 -12.26
CA LEU A 87 -5.27 13.74 -12.89
C LEU A 87 -4.55 12.43 -12.57
N ILE A 88 -3.21 12.43 -12.62
CA ILE A 88 -2.38 11.28 -12.24
C ILE A 88 -2.53 10.97 -10.76
N LEU A 89 -2.42 11.97 -9.87
CA LEU A 89 -2.63 11.75 -8.43
C LEU A 89 -4.01 11.19 -8.13
N GLY A 90 -5.06 11.72 -8.76
CA GLY A 90 -6.42 11.20 -8.67
C GLY A 90 -6.52 9.75 -9.13
N ALA A 91 -5.92 9.42 -10.29
CA ALA A 91 -5.91 8.07 -10.83
C ALA A 91 -5.16 7.09 -9.89
N VAL A 92 -4.02 7.49 -9.32
CA VAL A 92 -3.27 6.65 -8.36
C VAL A 92 -4.08 6.47 -7.07
N ALA A 93 -4.83 7.48 -6.62
CA ALA A 93 -5.63 7.39 -5.41
C ALA A 93 -6.80 6.42 -5.60
N VAL A 94 -7.48 6.52 -6.73
CA VAL A 94 -8.58 5.62 -7.10
C VAL A 94 -8.06 4.19 -7.28
N THR A 95 -6.99 4.00 -8.06
CA THR A 95 -6.45 2.66 -8.31
C THR A 95 -5.84 2.04 -7.05
N GLY A 96 -5.13 2.79 -6.23
CA GLY A 96 -4.56 2.33 -4.96
C GLY A 96 -5.63 1.92 -3.95
N THR A 97 -6.68 2.71 -3.79
CA THR A 97 -7.81 2.38 -2.90
C THR A 97 -8.61 1.18 -3.42
N LEU A 98 -8.87 1.08 -4.73
CA LEU A 98 -9.52 -0.09 -5.34
C LEU A 98 -8.67 -1.36 -5.19
N ALA A 99 -7.36 -1.25 -5.40
CA ALA A 99 -6.42 -2.35 -5.22
C ALA A 99 -6.37 -2.83 -3.76
N ALA A 100 -6.47 -1.92 -2.79
CA ALA A 100 -6.54 -2.27 -1.37
C ALA A 100 -7.89 -2.91 -0.98
N ALA A 101 -9.00 -2.48 -1.60
CA ALA A 101 -10.32 -2.99 -1.31
C ALA A 101 -10.48 -4.49 -1.65
N MET A 102 -9.79 -4.98 -2.68
CA MET A 102 -9.88 -6.39 -3.12
C MET A 102 -9.33 -7.39 -2.07
N PRO A 103 -8.07 -7.30 -1.58
CA PRO A 103 -7.54 -8.18 -0.55
C PRO A 103 -8.21 -7.97 0.82
N ILE A 104 -8.72 -6.78 1.15
CA ILE A 104 -9.47 -6.56 2.40
C ILE A 104 -10.80 -7.35 2.39
N ARG A 105 -11.49 -7.37 1.25
CA ARG A 105 -12.69 -8.19 1.03
C ARG A 105 -12.38 -9.69 1.01
N MET A 106 -11.22 -10.09 0.49
CA MET A 106 -10.79 -11.50 0.52
C MET A 106 -10.36 -11.96 1.93
N ALA A 107 -9.62 -11.14 2.67
CA ALA A 107 -9.18 -11.44 4.03
C ALA A 107 -10.35 -11.66 4.99
N THR A 108 -11.44 -10.93 4.82
CA THR A 108 -12.66 -11.17 5.59
C THR A 108 -13.41 -12.45 5.20
N ARG A 109 -13.35 -12.87 3.93
CA ARG A 109 -13.96 -14.13 3.46
C ARG A 109 -13.16 -15.38 3.83
N VAL A 110 -11.83 -15.32 3.81
CA VAL A 110 -10.95 -16.43 4.20
C VAL A 110 -11.05 -16.73 5.70
N SER A 111 -11.36 -15.73 6.51
CA SER A 111 -11.28 -15.83 7.97
C SER A 111 -12.51 -16.41 8.70
N VAL A 112 -13.58 -16.83 7.99
CA VAL A 112 -14.79 -17.39 8.63
C VAL A 112 -14.84 -18.91 8.56
N ARG A 113 -14.31 -19.56 7.51
CA ARG A 113 -14.30 -21.03 7.41
C ARG A 113 -13.10 -21.68 8.10
N GLU A 114 -11.90 -21.09 8.03
CA GLU A 114 -10.71 -21.62 8.73
C GLU A 114 -10.73 -21.41 10.25
N ALA A 115 -11.40 -20.35 10.71
CA ALA A 115 -11.55 -20.08 12.14
C ALA A 115 -12.52 -21.04 12.86
N MET A 116 -13.42 -21.69 12.12
CA MET A 116 -14.33 -22.70 12.68
C MET A 116 -13.80 -24.13 12.56
N SER A 117 -12.78 -24.39 11.73
CA SER A 117 -12.12 -25.71 11.63
C SER A 117 -10.98 -25.90 12.61
N ALA A 118 -10.62 -24.86 13.37
CA ALA A 118 -9.58 -24.88 14.41
C ALA A 118 -10.17 -24.92 15.84
N LEU A 119 -11.49 -25.05 15.97
CA LEU A 119 -12.23 -25.29 17.21
C LEU A 119 -12.85 -26.69 17.15
#